data_AF-A0A3D5SNN7-F1
#
_entry.id   AF-A0A3D5SNN7-F1
#
_cell.length_a   1.000
_cell.length_b   1.000
_cell.length_c   1.000
_cell.angle_alpha   90.00
_cell.angle_beta   90.00
_cell.angle_gamma   90.00
#
_symmetry.space_group_name_H-M   'P 1'
#
loop_
_entity.id
_entity.type
_entity.pdbx_description
1 polymer ?
#
loop_
_entity_poly.entity_id
_entity_poly.type
_entity_poly.pdbx_seq_one_letter_code
_entity_poly.pdbx_strand_id
1 'polypeptide(L)'
;QGTDILGGEPTKQYIYATTEEQAEAVLTRAKIEVQTIAPRREGLRRRKRHLTREELGTFAIQLAERTRASDPIPKAIQDIARSSNNPLLREALLEVWNEVKKESVNLDQA
;
A
#
# COMPACT_ATOMS: atom_id res chain seq x y z
N GLN A 1 1.09 -26.32 12.87
CA GLN A 1 0.72 -25.30 13.87
C GLN A 1 1.29 -25.74 15.21
N GLY A 2 2.13 -24.97 15.89
CA GLY A 2 2.78 -25.40 17.14
C GLY A 2 2.33 -24.54 18.30
N THR A 3 2.12 -25.16 19.45
CA THR A 3 1.81 -24.49 20.72
C THR A 3 3.10 -23.95 21.32
N ASP A 4 3.03 -22.70 21.81
CA ASP A 4 4.11 -22.10 22.59
C ASP A 4 4.34 -22.91 23.87
N ILE A 5 5.58 -22.95 24.37
CA ILE A 5 5.99 -23.61 25.62
C ILE A 5 5.29 -23.03 26.87
N LEU A 6 4.53 -21.94 26.70
CA LEU A 6 3.72 -21.26 27.72
C LEU A 6 2.21 -21.53 27.59
N GLY A 7 1.77 -22.46 26.73
CA GLY A 7 0.35 -22.80 26.57
C GLY A 7 -0.50 -21.70 25.89
N GLY A 8 0.14 -20.76 25.20
CA GLY A 8 -0.53 -19.71 24.44
C GLY A 8 -1.05 -20.19 23.08
N GLU A 9 -1.91 -19.37 22.46
CA GLU A 9 -2.49 -19.67 21.14
C GLU A 9 -1.43 -20.01 20.08
N PRO A 10 -1.74 -20.93 19.15
CA PRO A 10 -0.77 -21.38 18.14
C PRO A 10 -0.29 -20.22 17.27
N THR A 11 0.97 -19.84 17.43
CA THR A 11 1.60 -18.75 16.66
C THR A 11 2.33 -19.28 15.43
N LYS A 12 2.28 -18.52 14.34
CA LYS A 12 3.06 -18.82 13.13
C LYS A 12 4.50 -18.35 13.34
N GLN A 13 5.41 -19.30 13.52
CA GLN A 13 6.84 -19.03 13.67
C GLN A 13 7.61 -19.47 12.42
N TYR A 14 8.71 -18.78 12.13
CA TYR A 14 9.56 -19.06 10.97
C TYR A 14 10.92 -19.55 11.44
N ILE A 15 11.38 -20.64 10.84
CA ILE A 15 12.74 -21.18 11.01
C ILE A 15 13.43 -21.21 9.65
N TYR A 16 14.74 -20.97 9.65
CA TYR A 16 15.55 -21.14 8.46
C TYR A 16 16.04 -22.59 8.39
N ALA A 17 15.59 -23.31 7.37
CA ALA A 17 16.02 -24.66 7.07
C ALA A 17 16.00 -24.89 5.55
N THR A 18 16.96 -25.66 5.06
CA THR A 18 17.12 -25.96 3.63
C THR A 18 16.32 -27.18 3.22
N THR A 19 16.09 -28.10 4.16
CA THR A 19 15.28 -29.32 4.01
C THR A 19 14.31 -29.47 5.18
N GLU A 20 13.29 -30.30 5.00
CA GLU A 20 12.31 -30.62 6.05
C GLU A 20 12.98 -31.36 7.23
N GLU A 21 13.87 -32.30 6.96
CA GLU A 21 14.68 -33.00 7.98
C GLU A 21 15.53 -32.03 8.82
N GLN A 22 16.10 -31.00 8.19
CA GLN A 22 16.86 -29.97 8.89
C GLN A 22 15.95 -29.09 9.75
N ALA A 23 14.75 -28.78 9.28
CA ALA A 23 13.73 -28.07 10.06
C ALA A 23 13.33 -28.87 11.29
N GLU A 24 13.05 -30.16 11.13
CA GLU A 24 12.70 -31.08 12.22
C GLU A 24 13.81 -31.15 13.27
N ALA A 25 15.06 -31.35 12.86
CA ALA A 25 16.20 -31.42 13.78
C ALA A 25 16.36 -30.13 14.63
N VAL A 26 16.11 -28.96 14.04
CA VAL A 26 16.14 -27.66 14.73
C VAL A 26 15.00 -27.57 15.75
N LEU A 27 13.79 -27.99 15.37
CA LEU A 27 12.60 -27.98 16.23
C LEU A 27 12.75 -28.95 17.41
N THR A 28 13.23 -30.17 17.16
CA THR A 28 13.50 -31.17 18.20
C THR A 28 14.57 -30.68 19.18
N ARG A 29 15.66 -30.10 18.69
CA ARG A 29 16.71 -29.52 19.54
C ARG A 29 16.18 -28.39 20.43
N ALA A 30 15.25 -27.60 19.90
CA ALA A 30 14.60 -26.50 20.62
C ALA A 30 13.47 -26.97 21.55
N LYS A 31 13.11 -28.27 21.54
CA LYS A 31 11.96 -28.84 22.27
C LYS A 31 10.64 -28.14 21.94
N ILE A 32 10.46 -27.76 20.67
CA ILE A 32 9.24 -27.12 20.18
C ILE A 32 8.36 -28.18 19.52
N GLU A 33 7.14 -28.33 20.03
CA GLU A 33 6.14 -29.22 19.44
C GLU A 33 5.34 -28.49 18.34
N VAL A 34 5.27 -29.08 17.15
CA VAL A 34 4.61 -28.50 15.98
C VAL A 34 3.75 -29.55 15.28
N GLN A 35 2.50 -29.21 15.00
CA GLN A 35 1.56 -30.10 14.28
C GLN A 35 1.79 -30.13 12.76
N THR A 36 2.51 -29.15 12.19
CA THR A 36 2.66 -29.04 10.73
C THR A 36 3.87 -28.18 10.39
N ILE A 37 4.73 -28.70 9.51
CA ILE A 37 5.83 -27.99 8.87
C ILE A 37 5.40 -27.75 7.41
N ALA A 38 5.60 -26.53 6.90
CA ALA A 38 5.28 -26.21 5.53
C ALA A 38 6.29 -25.20 4.97
N PRO A 39 6.68 -25.32 3.69
CA PRO A 39 7.56 -24.34 3.06
C PRO A 39 6.86 -22.98 2.99
N ARG A 40 7.62 -21.91 3.28
CA ARG A 40 7.11 -20.55 3.15
C ARG A 40 6.83 -20.26 1.68
N ARG A 41 5.57 -20.10 1.33
CA ARG A 41 5.18 -19.54 0.02
C ARG A 41 5.56 -18.07 0.02
N GLU A 42 6.51 -17.67 -0.83
CA GLU A 42 6.77 -16.25 -1.06
C GLU A 42 5.47 -15.63 -1.59
N GLY A 43 4.94 -14.65 -0.85
CA GLY A 43 3.81 -13.87 -1.35
C GLY A 43 4.22 -13.15 -2.62
N LEU A 44 3.31 -13.05 -3.59
CA LEU A 44 3.50 -12.22 -4.78
C LEU A 44 3.97 -10.83 -4.33
N ARG A 45 5.25 -10.50 -4.60
CA ARG A 45 5.80 -9.19 -4.27
C ARG A 45 5.00 -8.16 -5.06
N ARG A 46 4.12 -7.41 -4.38
CA ARG A 46 3.46 -6.26 -4.98
C ARG A 46 4.57 -5.33 -5.47
N ARG A 47 4.63 -5.08 -6.79
CA ARG A 47 5.52 -4.05 -7.33
C ARG A 47 5.26 -2.76 -6.55
N LYS A 48 6.34 -2.14 -6.06
CA LYS A 48 6.24 -0.80 -5.48
C LYS A 48 5.58 0.08 -6.54
N ARG A 49 4.50 0.75 -6.14
CA ARG A 49 3.83 1.72 -7.01
C ARG A 49 4.80 2.89 -7.17
N HIS A 50 4.97 3.39 -8.39
CA HIS A 50 5.84 4.52 -8.68
C HIS A 50 5.04 5.55 -9.49
N LEU A 51 5.37 6.82 -9.29
CA LEU A 51 4.91 7.92 -10.13
C LEU A 51 5.99 8.21 -11.16
N THR A 52 5.65 8.21 -12.44
CA THR A 52 6.61 8.53 -13.50
C THR A 52 6.57 10.02 -13.86
N ARG A 53 7.61 10.49 -14.54
CA ARG A 53 7.69 11.89 -15.00
C ARG A 53 6.62 12.20 -16.04
N GLU A 54 6.30 11.23 -16.90
CA GLU A 54 5.28 11.34 -17.94
C GLU A 54 3.89 11.50 -17.34
N GLU A 55 3.58 10.75 -16.27
CA GLU A 55 2.33 10.87 -15.54
C GLU A 55 2.18 12.26 -14.89
N LEU A 56 3.26 12.76 -14.28
CA LEU A 56 3.29 14.11 -13.71
C LEU A 56 3.12 15.20 -14.79
N GLY A 57 3.78 15.04 -15.94
CA GLY A 57 3.66 15.95 -17.07
C GLY A 57 2.25 15.96 -17.66
N THR A 58 1.63 14.79 -17.78
CA THR A 58 0.25 14.64 -18.25
C THR A 58 -0.72 15.35 -17.31
N PHE A 59 -0.57 15.16 -15.99
CA PHE A 59 -1.34 15.87 -14.98
C PHE A 59 -1.21 17.40 -15.13
N ALA A 60 0.02 17.91 -15.26
CA ALA A 60 0.26 19.35 -15.36
C ALA A 60 -0.41 19.97 -16.60
N ILE A 61 -0.37 19.28 -17.74
CA ILE A 61 -1.04 19.70 -18.97
C ILE A 61 -2.56 19.73 -18.78
N GLN A 62 -3.15 18.64 -18.26
CA GLN A 62 -4.59 18.54 -18.05
C GLN A 62 -5.10 19.59 -17.07
N LEU A 63 -4.33 19.89 -16.01
CA LEU A 63 -4.68 20.95 -15.08
C LEU A 63 -4.65 22.31 -15.76
N ALA A 64 -3.58 22.62 -16.52
CA ALA A 64 -3.48 23.89 -17.24
C ALA A 64 -4.60 24.09 -18.25
N GLU A 65 -4.98 23.04 -18.99
CA GLU A 65 -6.10 23.07 -19.94
C GLU A 65 -7.43 23.39 -19.25
N ARG A 66 -7.72 22.73 -18.13
CA ARG A 66 -8.96 22.94 -17.37
C ARG A 66 -8.99 24.32 -16.69
N THR A 67 -7.88 24.76 -16.12
CA THR A 67 -7.78 26.11 -15.55
C THR A 67 -7.97 27.19 -16.63
N ARG A 68 -7.42 26.98 -17.84
CA ARG A 68 -7.67 27.88 -18.98
C ARG A 68 -9.14 27.88 -19.41
N ALA A 69 -9.80 26.73 -19.33
CA ALA A 69 -11.25 26.60 -19.56
C ALA A 69 -12.11 27.19 -18.43
N SER A 70 -11.50 27.85 -17.43
CA SER A 70 -12.18 28.44 -16.26
C SER A 70 -12.92 27.41 -15.39
N ASP A 71 -12.49 26.14 -15.42
CA ASP A 71 -12.94 25.17 -14.43
C ASP A 71 -12.41 25.56 -13.04
N PRO A 72 -13.23 25.45 -11.98
CA PRO A 72 -12.75 25.59 -10.61
C PRO A 72 -11.61 24.62 -10.34
N ILE A 73 -10.48 25.11 -9.82
CA ILE A 73 -9.28 24.31 -9.56
C ILE A 73 -9.60 23.04 -8.74
N PRO A 74 -10.42 23.07 -7.66
CA PRO A 74 -10.77 21.86 -6.92
C PRO A 74 -11.48 20.81 -7.80
N LYS A 75 -12.41 21.26 -8.66
CA LYS A 75 -13.14 20.36 -9.57
C LYS A 75 -12.20 19.74 -10.60
N ALA A 76 -11.29 20.55 -11.18
CA ALA A 76 -10.30 20.07 -12.14
C ALA A 76 -9.38 18.99 -11.53
N ILE A 77 -8.88 19.22 -10.31
CA ILE A 77 -8.04 18.25 -9.58
C ILE A 77 -8.81 16.95 -9.33
N GLN A 78 -10.07 17.04 -8.88
CA GLN A 78 -10.90 15.87 -8.61
C GLN A 78 -11.17 15.04 -9.87
N ASP A 79 -11.50 15.69 -10.99
CA ASP A 79 -11.78 15.00 -12.25
C ASP A 79 -10.54 14.31 -12.81
N ILE A 80 -9.38 14.98 -12.76
CA ILE A 80 -8.11 14.38 -13.18
C ILE A 80 -7.77 13.17 -12.30
N ALA A 81 -7.94 13.27 -10.98
CA ALA A 81 -7.73 12.16 -10.06
C ALA A 81 -8.58 10.93 -10.41
N ARG A 82 -9.87 11.14 -10.73
CA ARG A 82 -10.80 10.07 -11.12
C ARG A 82 -10.42 9.40 -12.43
N SER A 83 -9.83 10.16 -13.37
CA SER A 83 -9.37 9.64 -14.67
C SER A 83 -8.00 8.95 -14.61
N SER A 84 -7.27 9.07 -13.51
CA SER A 84 -5.93 8.50 -13.37
C SER A 84 -5.95 6.97 -13.18
N ASN A 85 -5.18 6.29 -14.02
CA ASN A 85 -4.94 4.86 -13.90
C ASN A 85 -3.87 4.51 -12.85
N ASN A 86 -3.09 5.51 -12.39
CA ASN A 86 -2.09 5.31 -11.37
C ASN A 86 -2.71 5.51 -9.98
N PRO A 87 -2.81 4.45 -9.14
CA PRO A 87 -3.44 4.56 -7.84
C PRO A 87 -2.74 5.56 -6.90
N LEU A 88 -1.41 5.70 -6.97
CA LEU A 88 -0.69 6.67 -6.13
C LEU A 88 -1.01 8.09 -6.54
N LEU A 89 -0.98 8.38 -7.84
CA LEU A 89 -1.32 9.70 -8.35
C LEU A 89 -2.76 10.07 -7.97
N ARG A 90 -3.69 9.11 -8.12
CA ARG A 90 -5.08 9.30 -7.73
C ARG A 90 -5.22 9.60 -6.23
N GLU A 91 -4.60 8.79 -5.38
CA GLU A 91 -4.63 8.98 -3.91
C GLU A 91 -4.08 10.38 -3.54
N ALA A 92 -2.90 10.75 -4.06
CA ALA A 92 -2.28 12.05 -3.80
C ALA A 92 -3.15 13.23 -4.28
N LEU A 93 -3.74 13.15 -5.48
CA LEU A 93 -4.60 14.21 -5.99
C LEU A 93 -5.91 14.35 -5.21
N LEU A 94 -6.45 13.25 -4.68
CA LEU A 94 -7.64 13.30 -3.81
C LEU A 94 -7.31 13.94 -2.45
N GLU A 95 -6.11 13.71 -1.91
CA GLU A 95 -5.63 14.42 -0.71
C GLU A 95 -5.51 15.92 -0.96
N VAL A 96 -4.87 16.33 -2.06
CA VAL A 96 -4.76 17.74 -2.45
C VAL A 96 -6.14 18.37 -2.62
N TRP A 97 -7.06 17.68 -3.31
CA TRP A 97 -8.44 18.16 -3.47
C TRP A 97 -9.14 18.41 -2.13
N ASN A 98 -9.00 17.48 -1.18
CA ASN A 98 -9.59 17.63 0.15
C ASN A 98 -9.05 18.85 0.87
N GLU A 99 -7.76 19.14 0.72
CA GLU A 99 -7.12 20.27 1.40
C GLU A 99 -7.53 21.62 0.78
N VAL A 100 -7.46 21.73 -0.56
CA VAL A 100 -7.89 22.95 -1.28
C VAL A 100 -9.38 23.24 -1.04
N LYS A 101 -10.21 22.20 -0.96
CA LYS A 101 -11.64 22.36 -0.64
C LYS A 101 -11.84 22.96 0.75
N LYS A 102 -11.09 22.53 1.76
CA LYS A 102 -11.18 23.12 3.11
C LYS A 102 -10.75 24.58 3.12
N GLU A 103 -9.65 24.91 2.46
CA GLU A 103 -9.18 26.31 2.36
C GLU A 103 -10.22 27.21 1.68
N SER A 104 -10.85 26.74 0.60
CA SER A 104 -11.90 27.50 -0.08
C SER A 104 -13.12 27.79 0.81
N VAL A 105 -13.48 26.86 1.69
CA VAL A 105 -14.59 27.06 2.64
C VAL A 105 -14.23 28.06 3.74
N ASN A 106 -12.95 28.13 4.13
CA ASN A 106 -12.49 29.06 5.16
C ASN A 106 -12.38 30.51 4.66
N LEU A 107 -12.09 30.72 3.37
CA LEU A 107 -12.00 32.06 2.78
C LEU A 107 -13.38 32.73 2.62
N ASP A 108 -14.44 31.96 2.37
CA ASP A 108 -15.81 32.49 2.26
C ASP A 108 -16.45 32.86 3.61
N GLN A 109 -15.78 32.54 4.74
CA GLN A 109 -16.24 32.86 6.10
C GLN A 109 -15.46 34.00 6.78
N ALA A 110 -14.48 34.61 6.10
CA ALA A 110 -13.65 35.70 6.60
C ALA A 110 -14.05 37.06 6.01
#